data_AF-A0A7Z0NQ61-F1
#
_entry.id   AF-A0A7Z0NQ61-F1
#
_cell.length_a   1.000
_cell.length_b   1.000
_cell.length_c   1.000
_cell.angle_alpha   90.00
_cell.angle_beta   90.00
_cell.angle_gamma   90.00
#
_symmetry.space_group_name_H-M   'P 1'
#
loop_
_entity.id
_entity.type
_entity.pdbx_description
1 polymer ?
#
loop_
_entity_poly.entity_id
_entity_poly.type
_entity_poly.pdbx_seq_one_letter_code
_entity_poly.pdbx_strand_id
1 'polypeptide(L)' 'CNSFVPGTKVLLADGGTKPIEDVKEGDRVLGTDVESRQNQGRVVTDVRSREGSKTLVTITVDVDGEQG' A
#
# COMPACT_ATOMS: atom_id res chain seq x y z
N CYS A 1 -4.28 -3.97 16.36
CA CYS A 1 -4.38 -2.85 15.40
C CYS A 1 -3.35 -3.10 14.31
N ASN A 2 -3.73 -3.44 13.09
CA ASN A 2 -2.78 -3.67 12.00
C ASN A 2 -3.18 -2.75 10.84
N SER A 3 -2.42 -1.67 10.63
CA SER A 3 -2.69 -0.69 9.58
C SER A 3 -1.45 0.20 9.39
N PHE A 4 -1.49 1.05 8.37
CA PHE A 4 -0.43 1.98 8.01
C PHE A 4 -0.75 3.41 8.48
N VAL A 5 0.21 4.32 8.37
CA VAL A 5 0.00 5.75 8.67
C VAL A 5 -0.74 6.45 7.52
N PRO A 6 -1.50 7.52 7.80
CA PRO A 6 -1.96 8.44 6.77
C PRO A 6 -0.80 8.94 5.89
N GLY A 7 -1.07 9.18 4.61
CA GLY A 7 -0.07 9.54 3.61
C GLY A 7 0.72 8.37 3.03
N THR A 8 0.56 7.14 3.54
CA THR A 8 1.13 5.94 2.92
C THR A 8 0.61 5.81 1.49
N LYS A 9 1.49 5.86 0.49
CA LYS A 9 1.10 5.85 -0.92
C LYS A 9 0.73 4.44 -1.37
N VAL A 10 -0.47 4.30 -1.90
CA VAL A 10 -0.95 3.10 -2.58
C VAL A 10 -0.75 3.26 -4.08
N LEU A 11 -0.14 2.27 -4.72
CA LEU A 11 0.04 2.22 -6.17
C LEU A 11 -1.27 1.75 -6.84
N LEU A 12 -1.80 2.58 -7.72
CA LEU A 12 -3.02 2.30 -8.47
C LEU A 12 -2.71 1.43 -9.70
N ALA A 13 -3.74 0.78 -10.24
CA ALA A 13 -3.59 -0.10 -11.40
C ALA A 13 -3.19 0.65 -12.69
N ASP A 14 -3.41 1.96 -12.74
CA ASP A 14 -3.03 2.85 -13.85
C ASP A 14 -1.61 3.42 -13.70
N GLY A 15 -0.89 3.07 -12.62
CA GLY A 15 0.45 3.58 -12.31
C GLY A 15 0.46 4.88 -11.50
N GLY A 16 -0.69 5.50 -11.25
CA GLY A 16 -0.83 6.62 -10.32
C GLY A 16 -0.66 6.19 -8.86
N THR A 17 -0.58 7.17 -7.95
CA THR A 17 -0.59 6.87 -6.51
C THR A 17 -1.65 7.69 -5.78
N LYS A 18 -2.18 7.12 -4.69
CA LYS A 18 -3.15 7.77 -3.81
C LYS A 18 -2.75 7.53 -2.35
N PRO A 19 -2.91 8.51 -1.43
CA PRO A 19 -2.81 8.26 0.00
C PRO A 19 -3.78 7.15 0.44
N ILE A 20 -3.39 6.31 1.39
CA ILE A 20 -4.18 5.15 1.84
C ILE A 20 -5.55 5.55 2.43
N GLU A 21 -5.64 6.72 3.05
CA GLU A 21 -6.87 7.29 3.60
C GLU A 21 -7.89 7.72 2.55
N ASP A 22 -7.45 7.95 1.30
CA ASP A 22 -8.30 8.38 0.19
C ASP A 22 -8.74 7.22 -0.71
N VAL A 23 -8.24 6.00 -0.47
CA VAL A 23 -8.63 4.78 -1.19
C VAL A 23 -10.07 4.41 -0.81
N LYS A 24 -10.86 4.02 -1.81
CA LYS A 24 -12.28 3.68 -1.65
C LYS A 24 -12.59 2.33 -2.27
N GLU A 25 -13.66 1.71 -1.81
CA GLU A 25 -14.23 0.54 -2.50
C GLU A 25 -14.49 0.85 -3.98
N GLY A 26 -14.18 -0.11 -4.85
CA GLY A 26 -14.26 0.05 -6.29
C GLY A 26 -13.00 0.63 -6.95
N ASP A 27 -12.09 1.26 -6.20
CA ASP A 27 -10.78 1.66 -6.75
C ASP A 27 -10.03 0.43 -7.27
N ARG A 28 -9.24 0.61 -8.34
CA ARG A 28 -8.32 -0.43 -8.84
C ARG A 28 -6.90 -0.14 -8.39
N VAL A 29 -6.36 -1.02 -7.56
CA VAL A 29 -4.98 -0.94 -7.04
C VAL A 29 -4.11 -2.00 -7.69
N LEU A 30 -2.80 -1.75 -7.78
CA LEU A 30 -1.87 -2.78 -8.22
C LEU A 30 -1.65 -3.78 -7.08
N GLY A 31 -1.87 -5.07 -7.37
CA GLY A 31 -1.62 -6.13 -6.41
C GLY A 31 -0.97 -7.34 -7.06
N THR A 32 -0.01 -7.94 -6.36
CA THR A 32 0.67 -9.16 -6.80
C THR A 32 -0.21 -10.38 -6.53
N ASP A 33 -0.37 -11.24 -7.53
CA ASP A 33 -0.93 -12.57 -7.37
C ASP A 33 0.07 -13.50 -6.68
N VAL A 34 -0.31 -14.15 -5.58
CA VAL A 34 0.63 -14.95 -4.77
C VAL A 34 1.08 -16.24 -5.45
N GLU A 35 0.23 -16.82 -6.30
CA GLU A 35 0.51 -18.07 -7.01
C GLU A 35 1.41 -17.82 -8.23
N SER A 36 1.01 -16.89 -9.10
CA SER A 36 1.73 -16.59 -10.33
C SER A 36 2.85 -15.56 -10.17
N ARG A 37 2.90 -14.83 -9.05
CA ARG A 37 3.80 -13.69 -8.78
C ARG A 37 3.67 -12.52 -9.75
N GLN A 38 2.59 -12.48 -10.54
CA GLN A 38 2.34 -11.42 -11.50
C GLN A 38 1.57 -10.26 -10.85
N ASN A 39 1.91 -9.04 -11.25
CA ASN A 39 1.18 -7.85 -10.81
C ASN A 39 -0.03 -7.62 -11.71
N GLN A 40 -1.18 -7.35 -11.10
CA GLN A 40 -2.41 -7.07 -11.82
C GLN A 40 -3.29 -6.07 -11.06
N GLY A 41 -4.15 -5.36 -11.78
CA GLY A 41 -5.12 -4.45 -11.18
C GLY A 41 -6.21 -5.23 -10.44
N ARG A 42 -6.36 -4.98 -9.13
CA ARG A 42 -7.36 -5.61 -8.24
C ARG A 42 -8.32 -4.55 -7.71
N VAL A 43 -9.59 -4.94 -7.56
CA VAL A 43 -10.64 -4.06 -7.06
C VAL A 43 -10.62 -4.06 -5.53
N VAL A 44 -10.68 -2.89 -4.91
CA VAL A 44 -10.84 -2.74 -3.47
C VAL A 44 -12.27 -3.13 -3.09
N THR A 45 -12.41 -4.10 -2.18
CA THR A 45 -13.73 -4.62 -1.75
C THR A 45 -14.20 -4.13 -0.38
N ASP A 46 -13.30 -3.58 0.43
CA ASP A 46 -13.57 -3.04 1.77
C ASP A 46 -12.41 -2.09 2.15
N VAL A 47 -12.68 -1.11 3.01
CA VAL A 47 -11.67 -0.19 3.57
C VAL A 47 -11.77 -0.20 5.09
N ARG A 48 -10.65 -0.49 5.76
CA ARG A 48 -10.61 -0.59 7.22
C ARG A 48 -9.80 0.54 7.83
N SER A 49 -10.45 1.37 8.63
CA SER A 49 -9.82 2.38 9.48
C SER A 49 -9.82 1.91 10.94
N ARG A 50 -8.75 2.24 11.67
CA ARG A 50 -8.70 2.02 13.12
C ARG A 50 -7.86 3.10 13.78
N GLU A 51 -8.47 3.76 14.75
CA GLU A 51 -7.86 4.75 15.62
C GLU A 51 -7.24 4.10 16.86
N GLY A 52 -6.34 4.83 17.52
CA GLY A 52 -5.63 4.40 18.72
C GLY A 52 -4.11 4.40 18.56
N SER A 53 -3.41 4.27 19.68
CA SER A 53 -1.95 4.19 19.68
C SER A 53 -1.48 2.95 18.90
N LYS A 54 -0.42 3.15 18.11
CA LYS A 54 0.21 2.12 17.31
C LYS A 54 1.71 2.22 17.53
N THR A 55 2.35 1.12 17.92
CA THR A 55 3.80 0.99 17.82
C THR A 55 4.09 0.64 16.36
N LEU A 56 4.69 1.58 15.63
CA LEU A 56 5.08 1.41 14.25
C LEU A 56 6.60 1.45 14.15
N VAL A 57 7.14 0.77 13.14
CA VAL A 57 8.58 0.76 12.85
C VAL A 57 8.79 1.28 11.43
N THR A 58 9.91 1.96 11.21
CA THR A 58 10.34 2.38 9.88
C THR A 58 11.32 1.35 9.34
N ILE A 59 11.08 0.90 8.12
CA ILE A 59 11.98 0.01 7.38
C ILE A 59 12.50 0.79 6.18
N THR A 60 13.83 0.89 6.07
CA THR A 60 14.51 1.46 4.91
C THR A 60 15.14 0.33 4.12
N VAL A 61 14.93 0.33 2.80
CA VAL A 61 15.62 -0.57 1.88
C VAL A 61 16.66 0.27 1.16
N ASP A 62 17.92 -0.12 1.34
CA ASP A 62 19.07 0.46 0.66
C ASP A 62 19.58 -0.60 -0.32
N VAL A 63 19.37 -0.36 -1.62
CA VAL A 63 19.69 -1.35 -2.66
C VAL A 63 21.12 -1.21 -3.19
N ASP A 64 21.79 -0.09 -2.88
CA ASP A 64 23.08 0.33 -3.44
C ASP A 64 24.10 0.80 -2.38
N GLY A 65 23.76 0.85 -1.09
CA GLY A 65 24.69 1.08 0.01
C GLY A 65 25.20 2.52 0.06
N GLU A 66 26.49 2.71 0.37
CA GLU A 66 27.16 4.02 0.38
C GLU A 66 27.23 4.72 -1.00
N GLN A 67 26.68 4.13 -2.06
CA GLN A 67 26.80 4.61 -3.45
C GLN A 67 25.54 5.33 -3.97
N GLY A 68 24.50 5.48 -3.14
CA GLY A 68 23.26 6.20 -3.43
C GLY A 68 23.33 7.71 -3.21
#